data_AF-A0A1H2Z002-F1
#
_entry.id   AF-A0A1H2Z002-F1
#
_cell.length_a   1.000
_cell.length_b   1.000
_cell.length_c   1.000
_cell.angle_alpha   90.00
_cell.angle_beta   90.00
_cell.angle_gamma   90.00
#
_symmetry.space_group_name_H-M   'P 1'
#
loop_
_entity.id
_entity.type
_entity.pdbx_description
1 polymer ?
#
loop_
_entity_poly.entity_id
_entity_poly.type
_entity_poly.pdbx_seq_one_letter_code
_entity_poly.pdbx_strand_id
1 'polypeptide(L)'
;MSNRKINQRLEDLQNVLFYCSELQKEGKIYVFKVGERICINQERGSLFSQLSFDNNENYLHEVRGYECPPALEAKIKFTVEKIQATNWGGFNQDQYLK
;
A
#
# COMPACT_ATOMS: atom_id res chain seq x y z
N MET A 1 5.76 -13.64 -6.32
CA MET A 1 4.55 -12.90 -6.76
C MET A 1 4.84 -12.34 -8.16
N SER A 2 3.87 -12.14 -9.06
CA SER A 2 4.20 -11.50 -10.36
C SER A 2 4.29 -9.98 -10.22
N ASN A 3 5.08 -9.29 -11.06
CA ASN A 3 5.21 -7.81 -11.02
C ASN A 3 3.84 -7.12 -11.08
N ARG A 4 2.88 -7.66 -11.84
CA ARG A 4 1.50 -7.16 -11.86
C ARG A 4 0.82 -7.23 -10.49
N LYS A 5 0.98 -8.35 -9.77
CA LYS A 5 0.42 -8.52 -8.43
C LYS A 5 1.13 -7.61 -7.41
N ILE A 6 2.44 -7.41 -7.55
CA ILE A 6 3.20 -6.48 -6.71
C ILE A 6 2.71 -5.04 -6.94
N ASN A 7 2.57 -4.60 -8.19
CA ASN A 7 2.09 -3.27 -8.53
C ASN A 7 0.67 -3.02 -8.01
N GLN A 8 -0.25 -3.99 -8.19
CA GLN A 8 -1.59 -3.88 -7.61
C GLN A 8 -1.54 -3.72 -6.09
N ARG A 9 -0.70 -4.52 -5.41
CA ARG A 9 -0.55 -4.44 -3.96
C ARG A 9 0.02 -3.10 -3.52
N LEU A 10 1.00 -2.57 -4.24
CA LEU A 10 1.57 -1.24 -3.98
C LEU A 10 0.51 -0.14 -4.13
N GLU A 11 -0.35 -0.24 -5.14
CA GLU A 11 -1.47 0.66 -5.36
C GLU A 11 -2.49 0.57 -4.21
N ASP A 12 -2.88 -0.64 -3.81
CA ASP A 12 -3.80 -0.86 -2.68
C ASP A 12 -3.23 -0.24 -1.38
N LEU A 13 -1.95 -0.50 -1.07
CA LEU A 13 -1.29 0.01 0.13
C LEU A 13 -1.16 1.55 0.11
N GLN A 14 -0.88 2.14 -1.07
CA GLN A 14 -0.86 3.59 -1.22
C GLN A 14 -2.27 4.19 -1.05
N ASN A 15 -3.29 3.54 -1.61
CA ASN A 15 -4.67 3.97 -1.55
C ASN A 15 -5.21 3.99 -0.12
N VAL A 16 -4.95 2.94 0.68
CA VAL A 16 -5.39 2.92 2.09
C VAL A 16 -4.71 4.00 2.95
N LEU A 17 -3.43 4.31 2.67
CA LEU A 17 -2.72 5.40 3.35
C LEU A 17 -3.28 6.78 2.96
N PHE A 18 -3.53 6.98 1.67
CA PHE A 18 -4.06 8.23 1.15
C PHE A 18 -5.49 8.47 1.64
N TYR A 19 -6.35 7.47 1.51
CA TYR A 19 -7.72 7.48 2.04
C TYR A 19 -7.76 7.81 3.53
N CYS A 20 -6.92 7.18 4.34
CA CYS A 20 -6.83 7.49 5.77
C CYS A 20 -6.42 8.94 6.04
N SER A 21 -5.55 9.50 5.19
CA SER A 21 -5.06 10.88 5.34
C SER A 21 -6.13 11.90 4.93
N GLU A 22 -6.90 11.61 3.89
CA GLU A 22 -8.02 12.46 3.43
C GLU A 22 -9.17 12.45 4.44
N LEU A 23 -9.55 11.28 4.98
CA LEU A 23 -10.54 11.22 6.07
C LEU A 23 -10.11 12.05 7.29
N GLN A 24 -8.82 12.04 7.62
CA GLN A 24 -8.29 12.86 8.72
C GLN A 24 -8.41 14.36 8.42
N LYS A 25 -8.15 14.80 7.17
CA LYS A 25 -8.34 16.20 6.75
C LYS A 25 -9.81 16.64 6.86
N GLU A 26 -10.74 15.73 6.62
CA GLU A 26 -12.18 15.94 6.81
C GLU A 26 -12.63 15.90 8.29
N GLY A 27 -11.69 15.75 9.25
CA GLY A 27 -11.99 15.69 10.68
C GLY A 27 -12.51 14.34 11.16
N LYS A 28 -12.42 13.27 10.36
CA LYS A 28 -12.82 11.91 10.75
C LYS A 28 -11.72 11.18 11.49
N ILE A 29 -12.10 10.13 12.22
CA ILE A 29 -11.19 9.29 13.00
C ILE A 29 -10.17 8.60 12.08
N TYR A 30 -8.92 8.52 12.56
CA TYR A 30 -7.86 7.75 11.91
C TYR A 30 -8.29 6.31 11.64
N VAL A 31 -8.30 5.92 10.37
CA VAL A 31 -8.47 4.50 10.00
C VAL A 31 -7.28 3.71 10.50
N PHE A 32 -6.05 4.20 10.29
CA PHE A 32 -4.81 3.56 10.73
C PHE A 32 -4.04 4.42 11.73
N LYS A 33 -3.63 3.80 12.83
CA LYS A 33 -2.71 4.37 13.82
C LYS A 33 -1.30 4.50 13.23
N VAL A 34 -0.45 5.30 13.87
CA VAL A 34 0.93 5.54 13.44
C VAL A 34 1.71 4.22 13.21
N GLY A 35 1.67 3.29 14.16
CA GLY A 35 2.35 1.98 14.03
C GLY A 35 1.83 1.15 12.85
N GLU A 36 0.52 1.18 12.59
CA GLU A 36 -0.08 0.50 11.44
C GLU A 36 0.38 1.12 10.12
N ARG A 37 0.46 2.45 10.04
CA ARG A 37 0.98 3.16 8.85
C ARG A 37 2.46 2.86 8.60
N ILE A 38 3.26 2.70 9.66
CA ILE A 38 4.66 2.29 9.57
C ILE A 38 4.74 0.88 8.97
N CYS A 39 3.94 -0.07 9.46
CA CYS A 39 3.88 -1.43 8.94
C CYS A 39 3.50 -1.45 7.44
N ILE A 40 2.45 -0.72 7.05
CA ILE A 40 2.04 -0.58 5.64
C ILE A 40 3.20 -0.05 4.79
N ASN A 41 3.91 0.98 5.25
CA ASN A 41 5.06 1.52 4.52
C ASN A 41 6.26 0.56 4.48
N GLN A 42 6.46 -0.26 5.51
CA GLN A 42 7.49 -1.32 5.48
C GLN A 42 7.18 -2.37 4.43
N GLU A 43 5.91 -2.79 4.29
CA GLU A 43 5.50 -3.71 3.24
C GLU A 43 5.69 -3.08 1.85
N ARG A 44 5.28 -1.82 1.67
CA ARG A 44 5.56 -1.08 0.42
C ARG A 44 7.05 -1.07 0.09
N GLY A 45 7.89 -0.79 1.09
CA GLY A 45 9.35 -0.85 0.93
C GLY A 45 9.83 -2.24 0.53
N SER A 46 9.27 -3.30 1.12
CA SER A 46 9.59 -4.68 0.78
C SER A 46 9.26 -5.01 -0.68
N LEU A 47 8.08 -4.60 -1.13
CA LEU A 47 7.62 -4.78 -2.50
C LEU A 47 8.45 -4.01 -3.52
N PHE A 48 8.86 -2.77 -3.21
CA PHE A 48 9.80 -2.03 -4.06
C PHE A 48 11.16 -2.70 -4.15
N SER A 49 11.72 -3.23 -3.05
CA SER A 49 12.99 -3.96 -3.13
C SER A 49 12.90 -5.23 -3.97
N GLN A 50 11.75 -5.92 -3.94
CA GLN A 50 11.49 -7.07 -4.81
C GLN A 50 11.45 -6.66 -6.28
N LEU A 51 10.74 -5.57 -6.63
CA LEU A 51 10.71 -5.06 -8.01
C LEU A 51 12.10 -4.66 -8.52
N SER A 52 12.90 -3.99 -7.69
CA SER A 52 14.28 -3.64 -8.07
C SER A 52 15.13 -4.88 -8.31
N PHE A 53 14.99 -5.94 -7.51
CA PHE A 53 15.66 -7.21 -7.80
C PHE A 53 15.16 -7.85 -9.10
N ASP A 54 13.84 -7.91 -9.31
CA ASP A 54 13.24 -8.46 -10.54
C ASP A 54 13.66 -7.68 -11.81
N ASN A 55 14.02 -6.41 -11.66
CA ASN A 55 14.52 -5.53 -12.73
C ASN A 55 16.07 -5.49 -12.85
N ASN A 56 16.80 -6.30 -12.08
CA ASN A 56 18.28 -6.32 -12.02
C ASN A 56 18.92 -5.01 -11.51
N GLU A 57 18.22 -4.27 -10.65
CA GLU A 57 18.70 -3.03 -10.03
C GLU A 57 19.33 -3.27 -8.64
N ASN A 58 19.01 -4.39 -7.98
CA ASN A 58 19.49 -4.77 -6.65
C ASN A 58 19.98 -6.23 -6.61
N TYR A 59 20.76 -6.56 -5.59
CA TYR A 59 21.16 -7.93 -5.28
C TYR A 59 20.13 -8.66 -4.40
N LEU A 60 20.08 -9.99 -4.50
CA LEU A 60 19.13 -10.81 -3.73
C LEU A 60 19.21 -10.58 -2.21
N HIS A 61 20.41 -10.35 -1.67
CA HIS A 61 20.61 -10.11 -0.23
C HIS A 61 20.11 -8.74 0.24
N GLU A 62 19.75 -7.85 -0.68
CA GLU A 62 19.17 -6.53 -0.41
C GLU A 62 17.63 -6.56 -0.48
N VAL A 63 17.06 -7.69 -0.91
CA VAL A 63 15.60 -7.89 -0.98
C VAL A 63 15.06 -8.04 0.43
N ARG A 64 14.21 -7.09 0.84
CA ARG A 64 13.49 -7.16 2.11
C ARG A 64 12.31 -8.12 1.97
N GLY A 65 11.98 -8.82 3.06
CA GLY A 65 10.87 -9.79 3.13
C GLY A 65 9.88 -9.48 4.26
N TYR A 66 9.36 -8.25 4.30
CA TYR A 66 8.35 -7.82 5.26
C TYR A 66 6.94 -7.89 4.65
N GLU A 67 6.01 -8.46 5.40
CA GLU A 67 4.57 -8.46 5.13
C GLU A 67 3.82 -7.91 6.35
N CYS A 68 2.70 -7.20 6.14
CA CYS A 68 1.88 -6.74 7.25
C CYS A 68 1.35 -7.91 8.09
N PRO A 69 1.27 -7.78 9.44
CA PRO A 69 0.66 -8.79 10.29
C PRO A 69 -0.80 -9.09 9.90
N PRO A 70 -1.32 -10.32 10.13
CA PRO A 70 -2.65 -10.72 9.67
C PRO A 70 -3.81 -9.81 10.11
N ALA A 71 -3.75 -9.27 11.33
CA ALA A 71 -4.76 -8.33 11.83
C ALA A 71 -4.77 -7.01 11.05
N LEU A 72 -3.59 -6.52 10.66
CA LEU A 72 -3.46 -5.34 9.82
C LEU A 72 -3.87 -5.64 8.38
N GLU A 73 -3.55 -6.83 7.87
CA GLU A 73 -3.98 -7.28 6.54
C GLU A 73 -5.50 -7.28 6.39
N ALA A 74 -6.22 -7.83 7.38
CA ALA A 74 -7.68 -7.83 7.38
C ALA A 74 -8.25 -6.41 7.31
N LYS A 75 -7.61 -5.46 8.00
CA LYS A 75 -8.00 -4.05 8.01
C LYS A 75 -7.69 -3.32 6.70
N ILE A 76 -6.54 -3.63 6.07
CA ILE A 76 -6.18 -3.15 4.73
C ILE A 76 -7.25 -3.60 3.74
N LYS A 77 -7.56 -4.91 3.70
CA LYS A 77 -8.57 -5.47 2.81
C LYS A 77 -9.94 -4.80 2.98
N PHE A 78 -10.41 -4.67 4.22
CA PHE A 78 -11.66 -3.97 4.50
C PHE A 78 -11.66 -2.51 4.01
N THR A 79 -10.53 -1.82 4.14
CA THR A 79 -10.40 -0.43 3.69
C THR A 79 -10.38 -0.34 2.16
N VAL A 80 -9.71 -1.27 1.47
CA VAL A 80 -9.73 -1.36 -0.01
C VAL A 80 -11.16 -1.59 -0.51
N GLU A 81 -11.89 -2.53 0.08
CA GLU A 81 -13.29 -2.80 -0.26
C GLU A 81 -14.18 -1.55 -0.06
N LYS A 82 -13.94 -0.78 1.00
CA LYS A 82 -14.64 0.50 1.21
C LYS A 82 -14.32 1.53 0.14
N ILE A 83 -13.06 1.70 -0.23
CA ILE A 83 -12.63 2.65 -1.27
C ILE A 83 -13.31 2.31 -2.61
N GLN A 84 -13.38 1.02 -2.94
CA GLN A 84 -14.06 0.52 -4.15
C GLN A 84 -15.57 0.75 -4.08
N ALA A 85 -16.21 0.44 -2.94
CA ALA A 85 -17.64 0.59 -2.77
C ALA A 85 -18.12 2.05 -2.85
N THR A 86 -17.28 3.01 -2.46
CA THR A 86 -17.64 4.43 -2.46
C THR A 86 -17.26 5.17 -3.74
N ASN A 87 -16.62 4.50 -4.72
CA ASN A 87 -16.05 5.15 -5.92
C ASN A 87 -15.26 6.40 -5.56
N TRP A 88 -14.49 6.35 -4.48
CA TRP A 88 -13.85 7.53 -3.87
C TRP A 88 -12.87 8.27 -4.80
N GLY A 89 -12.47 7.65 -5.92
CA GLY A 89 -11.62 8.26 -6.95
C GLY A 89 -10.16 7.84 -6.83
N GLY A 90 -9.65 7.61 -5.62
CA GLY A 90 -8.37 6.94 -5.36
C GLY A 90 -7.12 7.58 -5.97
N PHE A 91 -5.98 6.97 -5.70
CA PHE A 91 -4.75 7.08 -6.47
C PHE A 91 -4.82 6.03 -7.59
N ASN A 92 -4.74 6.48 -8.84
CA ASN A 92 -4.50 5.64 -10.00
C ASN A 92 -3.14 6.01 -10.60
N GLN A 93 -2.29 5.02 -10.88
CA GLN A 93 -0.98 5.23 -11.53
C GLN A 93 -1.10 6.05 -12.83
N ASP A 94 -2.18 5.87 -13.60
CA ASP A 94 -2.43 6.56 -14.86
C ASP A 94 -2.74 8.07 -14.68
N GLN A 95 -3.15 8.49 -13.48
CA GLN A 95 -3.55 9.89 -13.22
C GLN A 95 -2.37 10.79 -12.83
N TYR A 96 -1.23 10.25 -12.38
CA TYR A 96 -0.15 11.03 -11.77
C TYR A 96 1.19 11.01 -12.53
N LEU A 97 1.36 10.16 -13.56
CA LEU A 97 2.58 10.11 -14.38
C LEU A 97 2.46 10.88 -15.72
N LYS A 98 1.65 11.95 -15.78
CA LYS A 98 1.62 12.87 -16.92
C LYS A 98 2.69 13.95 -16.82
#